data_AF-A0A534CSB4-F1
#
_entry.id   AF-A0A534CSB4-F1
#
_cell.length_a   1.000
_cell.length_b   1.000
_cell.length_c   1.000
_cell.angle_alpha   90.00
_cell.angle_beta   90.00
_cell.angle_gamma   90.00
#
_symmetry.space_group_name_H-M   'P 1'
#
loop_
_entity.id
_entity.type
_entity.pdbx_description
1 polymer ?
#
loop_
_entity_poly.entity_id
_entity_poly.type
_entity_poly.pdbx_seq_one_letter_code
_entity_poly.pdbx_strand_id
1 'polypeptide(L)'
;MGPANTGSGAGTALSAPAAVRTAGGAVLLDGKMVAARVCAAVAARAAAFAARHGRRPGLAVVQVGHDAASGVYVRNKRKSSLEAGIESFAHDLPADTG
;
A
#
# COMPACT_ATOMS: atom_id res chain seq x y z
N MET A 1 -14.39 -37.04 -11.56
CA MET A 1 -14.58 -37.19 -10.10
C MET A 1 -13.51 -36.33 -9.44
N GLY A 2 -13.87 -35.13 -8.99
CA GLY A 2 -12.93 -34.16 -8.39
C GLY A 2 -12.56 -34.52 -6.96
N PRO A 3 -11.68 -33.71 -6.35
CA PRO A 3 -12.24 -32.79 -5.37
C PRO A 3 -12.00 -31.32 -5.73
N ALA A 4 -13.05 -30.53 -5.51
CA ALA A 4 -13.04 -29.08 -5.55
C ALA A 4 -12.06 -28.53 -4.49
N ASN A 5 -11.18 -27.59 -4.88
CA ASN A 5 -10.42 -26.80 -3.92
C ASN A 5 -11.21 -25.54 -3.56
N THR A 6 -12.12 -25.71 -2.62
CA THR A 6 -12.79 -24.62 -1.89
C THR A 6 -11.80 -23.97 -0.92
N GLY A 7 -11.42 -22.72 -1.16
CA GLY A 7 -10.85 -21.81 -0.16
C GLY A 7 -11.33 -20.40 -0.50
N SER A 8 -12.43 -19.88 0.02
CA SER A 8 -12.84 -19.66 1.43
C SER A 8 -11.91 -18.72 2.20
N GLY A 9 -12.39 -17.50 2.40
CA GLY A 9 -11.94 -16.53 3.41
C GLY A 9 -10.74 -15.67 2.99
N ALA A 10 -10.77 -14.34 3.01
CA ALA A 10 -11.76 -13.42 3.49
C ALA A 10 -11.59 -12.12 2.70
N GLY A 11 -12.63 -11.69 2.00
CA GLY A 11 -12.78 -10.27 1.72
C GLY A 11 -12.97 -9.60 3.07
N THR A 12 -11.87 -9.16 3.69
CA THR A 12 -11.91 -8.30 4.88
C THR A 12 -12.74 -7.10 4.47
N ALA A 13 -14.00 -7.05 4.93
CA ALA A 13 -14.85 -5.90 4.78
C ALA A 13 -14.02 -4.68 5.19
N LEU A 14 -13.91 -3.71 4.29
CA LEU A 14 -13.40 -2.39 4.65
C LEU A 14 -14.32 -1.88 5.76
N SER A 15 -13.86 -2.04 7.01
CA SER A 15 -14.55 -1.55 8.19
C SER A 15 -14.82 -0.07 8.03
N ALA A 16 -16.00 0.37 8.49
CA ALA A 16 -16.50 1.74 8.36
C ALA A 16 -15.42 2.79 8.67
N PRO A 17 -15.42 3.94 7.98
CA PRO A 17 -14.41 4.97 8.17
C PRO A 17 -14.40 5.38 9.63
N ALA A 18 -13.20 5.48 10.19
CA ALA A 18 -13.04 5.96 11.53
C ALA A 18 -13.21 7.49 11.51
N ALA A 19 -14.48 7.87 11.64
CA ALA A 19 -14.99 9.22 11.73
C ALA A 19 -14.62 9.84 13.07
N VAL A 20 -13.87 10.95 13.06
CA VAL A 20 -13.64 11.77 14.26
C VAL A 20 -14.51 13.03 14.16
N ARG A 21 -15.12 13.46 15.28
CA ARG A 21 -15.91 14.70 15.29
C ARG A 21 -15.00 15.91 15.42
N THR A 22 -15.19 16.92 14.57
CA THR A 22 -14.52 18.21 14.72
C THR A 22 -15.28 19.12 15.69
N ALA A 23 -14.61 20.15 16.20
CA ALA A 23 -15.23 21.15 17.08
C ALA A 23 -16.44 21.87 16.47
N GLY A 24 -16.58 21.85 15.12
CA GLY A 24 -17.69 22.44 14.38
C GLY A 24 -18.84 21.48 14.04
N GLY A 25 -18.86 20.25 14.60
CA GLY A 25 -19.95 19.28 14.39
C GLY A 25 -19.86 18.46 13.09
N ALA A 26 -18.89 18.73 12.23
CA ALA A 26 -18.63 17.92 11.05
C ALA A 26 -17.92 16.61 11.40
N VAL A 27 -18.19 15.57 10.61
CA VAL A 27 -17.44 14.32 10.65
C VAL A 27 -16.19 14.47 9.80
N LEU A 28 -15.01 14.41 10.42
CA LEU A 28 -13.74 14.33 9.72
C LEU A 28 -13.45 12.86 9.39
N LEU A 29 -13.31 12.58 8.10
CA LEU A 29 -12.81 11.31 7.61
C LEU A 29 -11.29 11.30 7.74
N ASP A 30 -10.79 10.62 8.76
CA ASP A 30 -9.34 10.54 9.03
C ASP A 30 -8.66 9.55 8.07
N GLY A 31 -8.17 10.08 6.95
CA GLY A 31 -7.42 9.32 5.97
C GLY A 31 -6.10 8.75 6.50
N LYS A 32 -5.47 9.36 7.52
CA LYS A 32 -4.22 8.85 8.09
C LYS A 32 -4.47 7.55 8.85
N MET A 33 -5.52 7.53 9.66
CA MET A 33 -5.93 6.32 10.38
C MET A 33 -6.34 5.20 9.42
N VAL A 34 -7.10 5.53 8.37
CA VAL A 34 -7.47 4.54 7.34
C VAL A 34 -6.21 4.01 6.63
N ALA A 35 -5.29 4.89 6.22
CA ALA A 35 -4.04 4.49 5.59
C ALA A 35 -3.21 3.55 6.49
N ALA A 36 -3.06 3.88 7.78
CA ALA A 36 -2.33 3.03 8.73
C ALA A 36 -2.94 1.62 8.83
N ARG A 37 -4.28 1.51 8.89
CA ARG A 37 -4.98 0.21 8.92
C ARG A 37 -4.76 -0.58 7.64
N VAL A 38 -4.84 0.08 6.48
CA VAL A 38 -4.59 -0.56 5.19
C VAL A 38 -3.14 -1.05 5.11
N CYS A 39 -2.16 -0.22 5.47
CA CYS A 39 -0.75 -0.61 5.48
C CYS A 39 -0.49 -1.82 6.38
N ALA A 40 -1.07 -1.85 7.59
CA ALA A 40 -0.95 -3.00 8.49
C ALA A 40 -1.55 -4.29 7.90
N ALA A 41 -2.72 -4.20 7.26
CA ALA A 41 -3.33 -5.35 6.59
C ALA A 41 -2.49 -5.85 5.40
N VAL A 42 -1.89 -4.93 4.63
CA VAL A 42 -0.97 -5.27 3.54
C VAL A 42 0.29 -5.92 4.10
N ALA A 43 0.85 -5.42 5.20
CA ALA A 43 2.03 -6.01 5.84
C ALA A 43 1.80 -7.47 6.25
N ALA A 44 0.66 -7.77 6.87
CA ALA A 44 0.29 -9.14 7.22
C ALA A 44 0.22 -10.06 5.98
N ARG A 45 -0.35 -9.56 4.88
CA ARG A 45 -0.44 -10.31 3.62
C ARG A 45 0.93 -10.49 2.95
N ALA A 46 1.80 -9.48 2.99
CA ALA A 46 3.15 -9.55 2.46
C ALA A 46 4.00 -10.58 3.22
N ALA A 47 3.86 -10.64 4.56
CA ALA A 47 4.52 -11.65 5.38
C ALA A 47 4.04 -13.07 5.03
N ALA A 48 2.71 -13.27 4.89
CA ALA A 48 2.15 -14.55 4.47
C ALA A 48 2.62 -14.97 3.07
N PHE A 49 2.70 -14.03 2.12
CA PHE A 49 3.25 -14.27 0.79
C PHE A 49 4.71 -14.70 0.87
N ALA A 50 5.54 -14.01 1.65
CA ALA A 50 6.95 -14.33 1.80
C ALA A 50 7.17 -15.72 2.41
N ALA A 51 6.38 -16.08 3.44
CA ALA A 51 6.41 -17.41 4.03
C ALA A 51 6.01 -18.51 3.02
N ARG A 52 5.03 -18.23 2.15
CA ARG A 52 4.53 -19.21 1.16
C ARG A 52 5.48 -19.39 -0.04
N HIS A 53 6.14 -18.32 -0.47
CA HIS A 53 6.87 -18.30 -1.75
C HIS A 53 8.39 -18.14 -1.62
N GLY A 54 8.90 -17.98 -0.39
CA GLY A 54 10.34 -17.81 -0.13
C GLY A 54 10.91 -16.47 -0.62
N ARG A 55 10.06 -15.51 -1.01
CA ARG A 55 10.47 -14.18 -1.49
C ARG A 55 9.44 -13.11 -1.15
N ARG A 56 9.90 -11.87 -0.98
CA ARG A 56 9.02 -10.73 -0.70
C ARG A 56 8.29 -10.29 -1.99
N PRO A 57 7.08 -9.71 -1.89
CA PRO A 57 6.50 -8.98 -3.01
C PRO A 57 7.32 -7.72 -3.29
N GLY A 58 7.31 -7.24 -4.54
CA GLY A 58 8.09 -6.07 -4.98
C GLY A 58 7.23 -4.96 -5.59
N LEU A 59 7.65 -3.71 -5.40
CA LEU A 59 7.10 -2.52 -6.06
C LEU A 59 8.21 -1.76 -6.79
N ALA A 60 8.10 -1.69 -8.12
CA ALA A 60 8.93 -0.80 -8.93
C ALA A 60 8.26 0.57 -9.10
N VAL A 61 9.02 1.65 -8.85
CA VAL A 61 8.57 3.03 -8.98
C VAL A 61 9.50 3.75 -9.96
N VAL A 62 8.93 4.15 -11.10
CA VAL A 62 9.61 4.93 -12.14
C VAL A 62 9.23 6.40 -11.99
N GLN A 63 10.22 7.28 -11.92
CA GLN A 63 10.05 8.74 -11.94
C GLN A 63 10.80 9.29 -13.15
N VAL A 64 10.10 10.04 -14.01
CA VAL A 64 10.70 10.71 -15.18
C VAL A 64 10.73 12.20 -14.90
N GLY A 65 11.93 12.79 -14.96
CA GLY A 65 12.15 14.18 -14.57
C GLY A 65 12.09 14.41 -13.05
N HIS A 66 12.08 15.69 -12.65
CA HIS A 66 12.20 16.08 -11.25
C HIS A 66 11.23 17.22 -10.90
N ASP A 67 9.93 17.01 -11.14
CA ASP A 67 8.93 17.92 -10.57
C ASP A 67 8.80 17.66 -9.05
N ALA A 68 8.75 18.75 -8.28
CA ALA A 68 8.82 18.69 -6.82
C ALA A 68 7.60 17.98 -6.19
N ALA A 69 6.43 18.02 -6.83
CA ALA A 69 5.21 17.38 -6.33
C ALA A 69 5.28 15.85 -6.47
N SER A 70 5.74 15.36 -7.62
CA SER A 70 5.96 13.93 -7.88
C SER A 70 7.04 13.36 -6.97
N GLY A 71 8.12 14.10 -6.71
CA GLY A 71 9.19 13.64 -5.82
C GLY A 71 8.70 13.29 -4.40
N VAL A 72 7.79 14.09 -3.83
CA VAL A 72 7.18 13.80 -2.52
C VAL A 72 6.28 12.57 -2.60
N TYR A 73 5.48 12.45 -3.66
CA TYR A 73 4.56 11.33 -3.82
C TYR A 73 5.30 9.99 -4.05
N VAL A 74 6.34 9.99 -4.87
CA VAL A 74 7.22 8.84 -5.13
C VAL A 74 7.95 8.43 -3.85
N ARG A 75 8.46 9.38 -3.07
CA ARG A 75 9.09 9.09 -1.78
C ARG A 75 8.11 8.43 -0.81
N ASN A 76 6.88 8.91 -0.74
CA ASN A 76 5.85 8.30 0.10
C ASN A 76 5.49 6.89 -0.36
N LYS A 77 5.38 6.64 -1.67
CA LYS A 77 5.16 5.28 -2.22
C LYS A 77 6.28 4.32 -1.84
N ARG A 78 7.54 4.75 -1.97
CA ARG A 78 8.72 3.95 -1.57
C ARG A 78 8.66 3.64 -0.07
N LYS A 79 8.43 4.66 0.77
CA LYS A 79 8.34 4.52 2.23
C LYS A 79 7.24 3.55 2.68
N SER A 80 6.00 3.76 2.24
CA SER A 80 4.86 2.91 2.65
C SER A 80 5.03 1.45 2.22
N SER A 81 5.71 1.20 1.09
CA SER A 81 5.98 -0.16 0.62
C SER A 81 6.99 -0.87 1.52
N LEU A 82 8.08 -0.18 1.88
CA LEU A 82 9.08 -0.72 2.81
C LEU A 82 8.47 -1.00 4.19
N GLU A 83 7.64 -0.08 4.70
CA GLU A 83 6.91 -0.25 5.96
C GLU A 83 5.96 -1.47 5.93
N ALA A 84 5.37 -1.77 4.77
CA ALA A 84 4.52 -2.93 4.56
C ALA A 84 5.29 -4.24 4.26
N GLY A 85 6.62 -4.25 4.38
CA GLY A 85 7.42 -5.45 4.09
C GLY A 85 7.53 -5.78 2.60
N ILE A 86 7.18 -4.85 1.70
CA ILE A 86 7.33 -4.95 0.25
C ILE A 86 8.74 -4.47 -0.12
N GLU A 87 9.40 -5.16 -1.05
CA GLU A 87 10.67 -4.73 -1.62
C GLU A 87 10.45 -3.56 -2.58
N SER A 88 11.29 -2.53 -2.55
CA SER A 88 11.10 -1.33 -3.38
C SER A 88 12.23 -1.16 -4.38
N PHE A 89 11.87 -1.04 -5.66
CA PHE A 89 12.78 -0.75 -6.76
C PHE A 89 12.51 0.67 -7.27
N ALA A 90 13.56 1.46 -7.43
CA ALA A 90 13.48 2.86 -7.84
C ALA A 90 14.18 3.05 -9.19
N HIS A 91 13.49 3.69 -10.13
CA HIS A 91 14.05 4.04 -11.43
C HIS A 91 13.81 5.52 -11.68
N ASP A 92 14.85 6.34 -11.51
CA ASP A 92 14.79 7.76 -11.77
C ASP A 92 15.40 8.02 -13.16
N LEU A 93 14.58 8.52 -14.08
CA LEU A 93 14.90 8.78 -15.48
C LEU A 93 14.91 10.29 -15.75
N PRO A 94 15.74 10.78 -16.68
CA PRO A 94 15.80 12.20 -16.99
C PRO A 94 14.57 12.62 -17.81
N ALA A 95 14.24 13.92 -17.80
CA ALA A 95 13.00 14.43 -18.41
C ALA A 95 12.97 14.32 -19.95
N ASP A 96 14.13 14.20 -20.57
CA ASP A 96 14.41 14.11 -22.00
C ASP A 96 14.48 12.65 -22.50
N THR A 97 13.88 11.70 -21.77
CA THR A 97 13.81 10.30 -22.20
C THR A 97 13.01 10.22 -23.53
N GLY A 98 13.71 10.09 -24.65
CA GLY A 98 13.18 9.99 -26.02
C GLY A 98 14.18 9.40 -26.99
#